data_AF-X0ZBA1-F1
#
_entry.id   AF-X0ZBA1-F1
#
_cell.length_a   1.000
_cell.length_b   1.000
_cell.length_c   1.000
_cell.angle_alpha   90.00
_cell.angle_beta   90.00
_cell.angle_gamma   90.00
#
_symmetry.space_group_name_H-M   'P 1'
#
loop_
_entity.id
_entity.type
_entity.pdbx_description
1 polymer ?
#
loop_
_entity_poly.entity_id
_entity_poly.type
_entity_poly.pdbx_seq_one_letter_code
_entity_poly.pdbx_strand_id
1 'polypeptide(L)'
;MKKSIDLASAVKDADFVVEAVVEKMDVKKQVFKTCDENAPPHCILATNTSTMSITEIASATNRGDKVIGMHFFNPPILMRLVEIIAGEKSSDESMDIGVEVSKSLPCLKGKRFVPKVLKDRPGFIVNRLTLLAIRF
;
A
#
# COMPACT_ATOMS: atom_id res chain seq x y z
N MET A 1 9.72 -19.88 -2.91
CA MET A 1 9.67 -18.54 -2.26
C MET A 1 10.94 -18.34 -1.44
N LYS A 2 11.72 -17.30 -1.72
CA LYS A 2 12.84 -16.88 -0.89
C LYS A 2 12.27 -16.16 0.33
N LYS A 3 12.61 -16.60 1.54
CA LYS A 3 12.21 -15.95 2.80
C LYS A 3 13.45 -15.33 3.40
N SER A 4 13.30 -14.14 4.01
CA SER A 4 14.37 -13.45 4.72
C SER A 4 13.82 -12.86 6.00
N ILE A 5 14.67 -12.79 7.03
CA ILE A 5 14.42 -12.03 8.25
C ILE A 5 15.18 -10.70 8.28
N ASP A 6 16.08 -10.49 7.30
CA ASP A 6 16.76 -9.22 7.09
C ASP A 6 16.05 -8.45 5.98
N LEU A 7 15.43 -7.32 6.35
CA LEU A 7 14.65 -6.48 5.43
C LEU A 7 15.53 -5.86 4.35
N ALA A 8 16.74 -5.41 4.70
CA ALA A 8 17.63 -4.71 3.78
C ALA A 8 18.02 -5.60 2.60
N SER A 9 18.43 -6.86 2.84
CA SER A 9 18.70 -7.81 1.76
C SER A 9 17.45 -8.27 1.00
N ALA A 10 16.28 -8.28 1.64
CA ALA A 10 15.05 -8.77 1.02
C ALA A 10 14.54 -7.86 -0.10
N VAL A 11 14.82 -6.55 -0.04
CA VAL A 11 14.29 -5.55 -0.98
C VAL A 11 15.25 -5.16 -2.11
N LYS A 12 16.51 -5.65 -2.08
CA LYS A 12 17.58 -5.22 -3.02
C LYS A 12 17.24 -5.41 -4.50
N ASP A 13 16.44 -6.42 -4.82
CA ASP A 13 16.06 -6.76 -6.19
C ASP A 13 14.54 -6.63 -6.40
N ALA A 14 13.83 -5.94 -5.50
CA ALA A 14 12.37 -5.83 -5.55
C ALA A 14 11.92 -4.72 -6.51
N ASP A 15 10.96 -5.03 -7.38
CA ASP A 15 10.27 -4.03 -8.21
C ASP A 15 9.07 -3.39 -7.48
N PHE A 16 8.47 -4.14 -6.56
CA PHE A 16 7.27 -3.73 -5.82
C PHE A 16 7.26 -4.36 -4.42
N VAL A 17 7.03 -3.55 -3.39
CA VAL A 17 7.00 -3.98 -1.98
C VAL A 17 5.61 -3.69 -1.41
N VAL A 18 5.03 -4.66 -0.70
CA VAL A 18 3.79 -4.48 0.10
C VAL A 18 4.13 -4.59 1.58
N GLU A 19 3.94 -3.50 2.31
CA GLU A 19 4.09 -3.44 3.76
C GLU A 19 2.78 -3.84 4.45
N ALA A 20 2.86 -4.82 5.36
CA ALA A 20 1.76 -5.31 6.19
C ALA A 20 2.21 -5.60 7.63
N VAL A 21 3.01 -4.69 8.20
CA VAL A 21 3.41 -4.69 9.61
C VAL A 21 2.30 -4.12 10.50
N VAL A 22 2.54 -4.11 11.81
CA VAL A 22 1.60 -3.58 12.80
C VAL A 22 1.20 -2.13 12.51
N GLU A 23 -0.04 -1.78 12.87
CA GLU A 23 -0.65 -0.48 12.59
C GLU A 23 -0.14 0.60 13.57
N LYS A 24 1.16 0.91 13.47
CA LYS A 24 1.87 1.95 14.24
C LYS A 24 2.69 2.81 13.28
N MET A 25 2.43 4.12 13.29
CA MET A 25 3.04 5.07 12.33
C MET A 25 4.57 5.02 12.38
N ASP A 26 5.17 5.03 13.57
CA ASP A 26 6.63 5.01 13.75
C ASP A 26 7.25 3.74 13.16
N VAL A 27 6.59 2.59 13.33
CA VAL A 27 7.05 1.30 12.80
C VAL A 27 6.97 1.31 11.26
N LYS A 28 5.87 1.80 10.70
CA LYS A 28 5.73 1.90 9.23
C LYS A 28 6.77 2.85 8.64
N LYS A 29 6.97 4.04 9.23
CA LYS A 29 8.01 4.99 8.81
C LYS A 29 9.40 4.36 8.85
N GLN A 30 9.72 3.59 9.90
CA GLN A 30 10.99 2.88 9.99
C GLN A 30 11.16 1.85 8.87
N VAL A 31 10.13 1.04 8.60
CA VAL A 31 10.15 0.05 7.49
C VAL A 31 10.33 0.75 6.14
N PHE A 32 9.56 1.81 5.88
CA PHE A 32 9.63 2.57 4.63
C PHE A 32 11.00 3.23 4.43
N LYS A 33 11.61 3.76 5.49
CA LYS A 33 12.97 4.30 5.45
C LYS A 33 13.98 3.22 5.07
N THR A 34 13.94 2.05 5.71
CA THR A 34 14.84 0.93 5.36
C THR A 34 14.62 0.46 3.93
N CYS A 35 13.37 0.40 3.46
CA CYS A 35 13.08 0.08 2.06
C CYS A 35 13.62 1.15 1.10
N ASP A 36 13.47 2.43 1.41
CA ASP A 36 13.98 3.53 0.57
C ASP A 36 15.51 3.49 0.41
N GLU A 37 16.23 3.16 1.48
CA GLU A 37 17.69 3.08 1.50
C GLU A 37 18.26 1.86 0.74
N ASN A 38 17.48 0.78 0.60
CA ASN A 38 18.00 -0.52 0.13
C ASN A 38 17.34 -1.05 -1.14
N ALA A 39 16.13 -0.60 -1.48
CA ALA A 39 15.42 -1.02 -2.68
C ALA A 39 15.90 -0.22 -3.91
N PRO A 40 15.88 -0.81 -5.13
CA PRO A 40 16.21 -0.13 -6.37
C PRO A 40 15.43 1.18 -6.55
N PRO A 41 15.97 2.21 -7.22
CA PRO A 41 15.29 3.49 -7.41
C PRO A 41 13.91 3.39 -8.09
N HIS A 42 13.69 2.36 -8.91
CA HIS A 42 12.42 2.13 -9.60
C HIS A 42 11.37 1.43 -8.72
N CYS A 43 11.76 0.89 -7.56
CA CYS A 43 10.87 0.11 -6.70
C CYS A 43 9.73 0.96 -6.13
N ILE A 44 8.50 0.45 -6.24
CA ILE A 44 7.30 1.03 -5.63
C ILE A 44 7.08 0.45 -4.24
N LEU A 45 6.80 1.32 -3.28
CA LEU A 45 6.54 0.98 -1.88
C LEU A 45 5.05 1.19 -1.58
N ALA A 46 4.32 0.09 -1.36
CA ALA A 46 2.89 0.11 -1.07
C ALA A 46 2.61 -0.27 0.39
N THR A 47 1.76 0.48 1.10
CA THR A 47 1.32 0.12 2.46
C THR A 47 -0.11 -0.43 2.47
N ASN A 48 -0.35 -1.50 3.23
CA ASN A 48 -1.68 -2.06 3.48
C ASN A 48 -2.42 -1.39 4.67
N THR A 49 -1.99 -0.22 5.13
CA THR A 49 -2.71 0.50 6.20
C THR A 49 -4.19 0.72 5.84
N SER A 50 -5.07 0.70 6.85
CA SER A 50 -6.51 0.90 6.68
C SER A 50 -7.00 2.31 7.01
N THR A 51 -6.17 3.09 7.73
CA THR A 51 -6.57 4.40 8.28
C THR A 51 -5.45 5.42 8.35
N MET A 52 -4.17 5.02 8.30
CA MET A 52 -3.05 5.95 8.41
C MET A 52 -2.82 6.71 7.11
N SER A 53 -2.30 7.92 7.23
CA SER A 53 -1.98 8.75 6.07
C SER A 53 -0.82 8.15 5.26
N ILE A 54 -1.08 7.93 3.97
CA ILE A 54 -0.05 7.53 2.99
C ILE A 54 0.98 8.64 2.84
N THR A 55 0.53 9.89 2.86
CA THR A 55 1.40 11.08 2.81
C THR A 55 2.36 11.13 3.97
N GLU A 56 1.87 10.85 5.19
CA GLU A 56 2.71 10.82 6.38
C GLU A 56 3.72 9.66 6.36
N ILE A 57 3.34 8.48 5.88
CA ILE A 57 4.25 7.35 5.71
C ILE A 57 5.34 7.68 4.67
N ALA A 58 4.93 8.28 3.54
CA ALA A 58 5.83 8.68 2.45
C ALA A 58 6.89 9.69 2.90
N SER A 59 6.61 10.50 3.93
CA SER A 59 7.55 11.50 4.45
C SER A 59 8.83 10.90 5.05
N ALA A 60 8.86 9.59 5.29
CA ALA A 60 10.05 8.87 5.75
C ALA A 60 10.96 8.40 4.62
N THR A 61 10.64 8.74 3.37
CA THR A 61 11.36 8.31 2.16
C THR A 61 11.74 9.50 1.28
N ASN A 62 12.73 9.31 0.41
CA ASN A 62 13.10 10.27 -0.63
C ASN A 62 12.39 10.00 -1.98
N ARG A 63 11.55 8.96 -2.05
CA ARG A 63 10.83 8.51 -3.26
C ARG A 63 9.30 8.66 -3.13
N GLY A 64 8.84 9.80 -2.62
CA GLY A 64 7.41 10.03 -2.36
C GLY A 64 6.50 9.82 -3.58
N ASP A 65 7.03 9.98 -4.81
CA ASP A 65 6.34 9.67 -6.07
C ASP A 65 6.07 8.18 -6.29
N LYS A 66 6.81 7.30 -5.59
CA LYS A 66 6.72 5.83 -5.65
C LYS A 66 6.17 5.21 -4.37
N VAL A 67 5.56 6.02 -3.49
CA VAL A 67 4.85 5.53 -2.31
C VAL A 67 3.35 5.58 -2.57
N ILE A 68 2.65 4.48 -2.35
CA ILE A 68 1.18 4.38 -2.51
C ILE A 68 0.53 3.59 -1.37
N GLY A 69 -0.78 3.71 -1.20
CA GLY A 69 -1.58 2.77 -0.42
C GLY A 69 -2.07 1.63 -1.30
N MET A 70 -2.11 0.41 -0.76
CA MET A 70 -2.67 -0.79 -1.38
C MET A 70 -3.46 -1.55 -0.32
N HIS A 71 -4.69 -1.12 -0.09
CA HIS A 71 -5.52 -1.58 1.02
C HIS A 71 -6.35 -2.81 0.62
N PHE A 72 -6.02 -3.95 1.24
CA PHE A 72 -6.74 -5.20 1.10
C PHE A 72 -7.81 -5.35 2.18
N PHE A 73 -8.91 -6.02 1.83
CA PHE A 73 -9.99 -6.32 2.76
C PHE A 73 -9.87 -7.76 3.28
N ASN A 74 -10.04 -7.95 4.59
CA ASN A 74 -9.94 -9.26 5.22
C ASN A 74 -11.20 -10.12 4.94
N PRO A 75 -11.08 -11.38 4.46
CA PRO A 75 -9.85 -12.09 4.07
C PRO A 75 -9.33 -11.73 2.67
N PRO A 76 -8.03 -11.39 2.49
CA PRO A 76 -7.50 -10.80 1.25
C PRO A 76 -7.57 -11.73 0.04
N ILE A 77 -7.55 -13.05 0.25
CA ILE A 77 -7.67 -14.05 -0.82
C ILE A 77 -9.13 -14.22 -1.31
N LEU A 78 -10.11 -13.84 -0.49
CA LEU A 78 -11.54 -13.94 -0.80
C LEU A 78 -12.12 -12.62 -1.29
N MET A 79 -11.69 -11.50 -0.70
CA MET A 79 -12.23 -10.18 -1.01
C MET A 79 -11.71 -9.69 -2.35
N ARG A 80 -12.62 -9.30 -3.25
CA ARG A 80 -12.27 -8.84 -4.60
C ARG A 80 -11.70 -7.42 -4.61
N LEU A 81 -12.09 -6.61 -3.62
CA LEU A 81 -11.73 -5.19 -3.55
C LEU A 81 -10.28 -5.01 -3.08
N VAL A 82 -9.54 -4.16 -3.78
CA VAL A 82 -8.25 -3.61 -3.35
C VAL A 82 -8.25 -2.13 -3.68
N GLU A 83 -8.15 -1.25 -2.68
CA GLU A 83 -8.07 0.19 -2.93
C GLU A 83 -6.61 0.59 -3.19
N ILE A 84 -6.35 1.32 -4.28
CA ILE A 84 -5.04 1.95 -4.54
C ILE A 84 -5.16 3.42 -4.15
N ILE A 85 -4.40 3.86 -3.15
CA ILE A 85 -4.55 5.19 -2.54
C ILE A 85 -3.34 6.07 -2.86
N ALA A 86 -3.59 7.27 -3.35
CA ALA A 86 -2.55 8.27 -3.58
C ALA A 86 -2.22 9.02 -2.28
N GLY A 87 -0.94 9.09 -1.94
CA GLY A 87 -0.42 10.15 -1.08
C GLY A 87 -0.25 11.45 -1.87
N GLU A 88 0.13 12.53 -1.18
CA GLU A 88 0.24 13.86 -1.79
C GLU A 88 1.19 13.93 -2.99
N LYS A 89 2.27 13.15 -2.97
CA LYS A 89 3.31 13.16 -4.02
C LYS A 89 3.25 11.97 -4.97
N SER A 90 2.37 10.99 -4.74
CA SER A 90 2.31 9.77 -5.53
C SER A 90 2.12 10.09 -7.02
N SER A 91 2.93 9.47 -7.88
CA SER A 91 2.82 9.62 -9.33
C SER A 91 1.65 8.81 -9.89
N ASP A 92 1.05 9.30 -10.97
CA ASP A 92 0.03 8.55 -11.72
C ASP A 92 0.56 7.20 -12.21
N GLU A 93 1.84 7.15 -12.62
CA GLU A 93 2.55 5.94 -13.01
C GLU A 93 2.56 4.90 -11.88
N SER A 94 2.94 5.30 -10.66
CA SER A 94 2.96 4.37 -9.52
C SER A 94 1.56 3.88 -9.16
N MET A 95 0.55 4.75 -9.30
CA MET A 95 -0.85 4.37 -9.11
C MET A 95 -1.34 3.38 -10.18
N ASP A 96 -0.95 3.55 -11.44
CA ASP A 96 -1.27 2.63 -12.53
C ASP A 96 -0.60 1.26 -12.33
N ILE A 97 0.68 1.25 -11.98
CA ILE A 97 1.40 0.00 -11.66
C ILE A 97 0.74 -0.70 -10.47
N GLY A 98 0.37 0.03 -9.41
CA GLY A 98 -0.36 -0.52 -8.27
C GLY A 98 -1.70 -1.17 -8.68
N VAL A 99 -2.40 -0.58 -9.64
CA VAL A 99 -3.64 -1.14 -10.21
C VAL A 99 -3.36 -2.44 -10.96
N GLU A 100 -2.36 -2.47 -11.83
CA GLU A 100 -2.03 -3.64 -12.63
C GLU A 100 -1.49 -4.79 -11.78
N VAL A 101 -0.62 -4.49 -10.80
CA VAL A 101 -0.18 -5.47 -9.80
C VAL A 101 -1.39 -6.05 -9.08
N SER A 102 -2.30 -5.21 -8.56
CA SER A 102 -3.50 -5.67 -7.86
C SER A 102 -4.39 -6.56 -8.72
N LYS A 103 -4.56 -6.26 -10.01
CA LYS A 103 -5.34 -7.07 -10.95
C LYS A 103 -4.69 -8.41 -11.27
N SER A 104 -3.36 -8.48 -11.27
CA SER A 104 -2.60 -9.71 -11.51
C SER A 104 -2.67 -10.70 -10.33
N LEU A 105 -2.93 -10.20 -9.11
CA LEU A 105 -2.99 -11.04 -7.92
C LEU A 105 -4.24 -11.94 -7.91
N PRO A 106 -4.11 -13.23 -7.54
CA PRO A 106 -5.23 -14.16 -7.52
C PRO A 106 -6.28 -13.76 -6.49
N CYS A 107 -7.55 -14.06 -6.80
CA CYS A 107 -8.69 -13.90 -5.90
C CYS A 107 -9.69 -15.03 -6.14
N LEU A 108 -10.08 -15.72 -5.06
CA LEU A 108 -10.94 -16.90 -5.12
C LEU A 108 -12.39 -16.58 -5.54
N LYS A 109 -12.82 -15.32 -5.40
CA LYS A 109 -14.16 -14.85 -5.82
C LYS A 109 -14.19 -14.21 -7.20
N GLY A 110 -13.15 -14.42 -8.02
CA GLY A 110 -13.07 -13.94 -9.41
C GLY A 110 -12.14 -12.73 -9.58
N LYS A 111 -12.42 -11.85 -10.55
CA LYS A 111 -11.52 -10.73 -10.90
C LYS A 111 -11.47 -9.67 -9.80
N ARG A 112 -10.28 -9.16 -9.51
CA ARG A 112 -10.07 -8.03 -8.58
C ARG A 112 -10.79 -6.78 -9.08
N PHE A 113 -11.41 -6.05 -8.15
CA PHE A 113 -11.98 -4.73 -8.38
C PHE A 113 -11.07 -3.71 -7.71
N VAL A 114 -10.47 -2.81 -8.48
CA VAL A 114 -9.33 -2.01 -8.04
C VAL A 114 -9.56 -0.52 -8.31
N PRO A 115 -10.29 0.20 -7.43
CA PRO A 115 -10.49 1.63 -7.56
C PRO A 115 -9.22 2.40 -7.17
N LYS A 116 -8.93 3.48 -7.92
CA LYS A 116 -7.97 4.52 -7.50
C LYS A 116 -8.65 5.51 -6.56
N VAL A 117 -8.08 5.71 -5.38
CA VAL A 117 -8.49 6.69 -4.37
C VAL A 117 -7.49 7.85 -4.44
N LEU A 118 -7.87 8.91 -5.15
CA LEU A 118 -6.96 10.03 -5.45
C LEU A 118 -6.68 10.96 -4.26
N LYS A 119 -7.35 10.74 -3.13
CA LYS A 119 -7.20 11.55 -1.92
C LYS A 119 -7.04 10.64 -0.71
N ASP A 120 -5.83 10.62 -0.16
CA ASP A 120 -5.56 10.14 1.19
C ASP A 120 -6.43 10.91 2.20
N ARG A 121 -7.40 10.20 2.77
CA ARG A 121 -8.21 10.65 3.90
C ARG A 121 -8.38 9.49 4.87
N PRO A 122 -8.50 9.75 6.19
CA PRO A 122 -8.75 8.71 7.17
C PRO A 122 -9.94 7.83 6.79
N GLY A 123 -9.68 6.53 6.67
CA GLY A 123 -10.68 5.51 6.30
C GLY A 123 -11.04 5.44 4.81
N PHE A 124 -10.29 6.11 3.94
CA PHE A 124 -10.41 6.05 2.48
C PHE A 124 -11.87 6.17 2.00
N ILE A 125 -12.34 5.21 1.17
CA ILE A 125 -13.73 5.17 0.71
C ILE A 125 -14.54 4.24 1.61
N VAL A 126 -14.20 2.95 1.67
CA VAL A 126 -15.08 1.95 2.30
C VAL A 126 -15.20 2.14 3.80
N ASN A 127 -14.09 2.33 4.52
CA ASN A 127 -14.16 2.48 5.98
C ASN A 127 -14.90 3.77 6.35
N ARG A 128 -14.74 4.83 5.56
CA ARG A 128 -15.46 6.09 5.73
C ARG A 128 -16.98 5.92 5.56
N LEU A 129 -17.42 5.18 4.54
CA LEU A 129 -18.85 4.88 4.35
C LEU A 129 -19.40 3.98 5.45
N THR A 130 -18.62 2.97 5.86
CA THR A 130 -18.99 2.02 6.91
C THR A 130 -19.21 2.71 8.25
N LEU A 131 -18.32 3.63 8.63
CA LEU A 131 -18.45 4.40 9.88
C LEU A 131 -19.71 5.29 9.91
N LEU A 132 -20.14 5.80 8.75
CA LEU A 132 -21.39 6.56 8.66
C LEU A 132 -22.62 5.65 8.82
N ALA A 133 -22.57 4.44 8.28
CA ALA A 133 -23.67 3.49 8.33
C ALA A 133 -23.90 2.86 9.71
N ILE A 134 -22.88 2.82 10.57
CA ILE A 134 -22.91 2.15 11.90
C ILE A 134 -23.13 3.14 13.06
N ARG A 135 -23.28 4.44 12.77
CA ARG A 135 -23.69 5.42 13.78
C ARG A 135 -25.17 5.24 14.12
N PHE A 136 -25.44 4.62 15.28
CA PHE A 136 -26.72 4.67 15.99
C PHE A 136 -26.77 5.90 16.90
#